data_AF-A0AA40VU32-F1
#
_entry.id   AF-A0AA40VU32-F1
#
_cell.length_a   1.000
_cell.length_b   1.000
_cell.length_c   1.000
_cell.angle_alpha   90.00
_cell.angle_beta   90.00
_cell.angle_gamma   90.00
#
_symmetry.space_group_name_H-M   'P 1'
#
loop_
_entity.id
_entity.type
_entity.pdbx_description
1 polymer ?
#
loop_
_entity_poly.entity_id
_entity_poly.type
_entity_poly.pdbx_seq_one_letter_code
_entity_poly.pdbx_strand_id
1 'polypeptide(L)' 'MNHYRLSQQAEQDLEDIWTYLAQQNQLAADKQIAQILNRFPMLAQFPDMGKKRDDLMKELKNN' A
#
# COMPACT_ATOMS: atom_id res chain seq x y z
N MET A 1 -10.44 16.55 -3.73
CA MET A 1 -9.35 15.76 -3.11
C MET A 1 -9.67 14.30 -3.41
N ASN A 2 -8.76 13.56 -4.06
CA ASN A 2 -8.99 12.13 -4.26
C ASN A 2 -8.67 11.41 -2.96
N HIS A 3 -9.67 10.76 -2.39
CA HIS A 3 -9.55 10.01 -1.16
C HIS A 3 -9.36 8.53 -1.50
N TYR A 4 -8.28 7.93 -1.02
CA TYR A 4 -8.13 6.47 -1.05
C TYR A 4 -8.78 5.88 0.21
N ARG A 5 -9.18 4.61 0.14
CA ARG A 5 -9.64 3.83 1.29
C ARG A 5 -8.79 2.57 1.37
N LEU A 6 -8.43 2.18 2.58
CA LEU A 6 -7.82 0.89 2.85
C LEU A 6 -8.92 -0.07 3.31
N SER A 7 -8.82 -1.32 2.88
CA SER A 7 -9.60 -2.38 3.51
C SER A 7 -8.98 -2.70 4.86
N GLN A 8 -9.75 -3.29 5.77
CA GLN A 8 -9.23 -3.76 7.05
C GLN A 8 -8.04 -4.72 6.87
N GLN A 9 -8.08 -5.57 5.84
CA GLN A 9 -6.96 -6.46 5.52
C GLN A 9 -5.71 -5.67 5.14
N ALA A 10 -5.83 -4.64 4.29
CA ALA A 10 -4.69 -3.82 3.91
C ALA A 10 -4.10 -3.03 5.09
N GLU A 11 -4.93 -2.63 6.06
CA GLU A 11 -4.45 -2.03 7.32
C GLU A 11 -3.67 -3.04 8.16
N GLN A 12 -4.18 -4.27 8.30
CA GLN A 12 -3.47 -5.35 9.00
C GLN A 12 -2.15 -5.70 8.31
N ASP A 13 -2.14 -5.76 6.97
CA ASP A 13 -0.92 -6.05 6.21
C ASP A 13 0.17 -5.00 6.48
N LEU A 14 -0.20 -3.72 6.61
CA LEU A 14 0.75 -2.65 6.97
C LEU A 14 1.28 -2.82 8.40
N GLU A 15 0.43 -3.20 9.35
CA GLU A 15 0.82 -3.47 10.74
C GLU A 15 1.76 -4.68 10.84
N ASP A 16 1.47 -5.75 10.10
CA ASP A 16 2.27 -6.97 10.06
C ASP A 16 3.65 -6.70 9.46
N ILE A 17 3.73 -5.93 8.36
CA ILE A 17 5.00 -5.47 7.76
C ILE A 17 5.80 -4.66 8.78
N TRP A 18 5.17 -3.70 9.45
CA TRP A 18 5.86 -2.87 10.44
C TRP A 18 6.38 -3.73 11.59
N THR A 19 5.52 -4.58 12.16
CA THR A 19 5.83 -5.46 13.29
C THR A 19 7.00 -6.39 12.97
N TYR A 20 7.04 -6.94 11.76
CA TYR A 20 8.14 -7.79 11.32
C TYR A 20 9.47 -7.03 11.24
N LEU A 21 9.48 -5.85 10.62
CA LEU A 21 10.70 -5.05 10.44
C LEU A 21 11.19 -4.42 11.75
N ALA A 22 10.26 -4.01 12.61
CA ALA A 22 10.53 -3.35 13.88
C ALA A 22 11.30 -4.24 14.86
N GLN A 23 11.22 -5.57 14.71
CA GLN A 23 12.03 -6.52 15.50
C GLN A 23 13.54 -6.29 15.31
N GLN A 24 13.96 -5.79 14.14
CA GLN A 24 15.37 -5.53 13.83
C GLN A 24 15.70 -4.04 13.93
N ASN A 25 14.84 -3.19 13.37
CA ASN A 25 15.07 -1.74 13.34
C ASN A 25 13.75 -0.97 13.16
N GLN A 26 13.26 -0.39 14.25
CA GLN A 26 12.03 0.41 14.27
C GLN A 26 12.08 1.61 13.30
N LEU A 27 13.21 2.31 13.22
CA LEU A 27 13.35 3.45 12.31
C LEU A 27 13.29 3.03 10.83
N ALA A 28 13.81 1.84 10.51
CA ALA A 28 13.69 1.28 9.17
C ALA A 28 12.24 0.86 8.86
N ALA A 29 11.53 0.29 9.84
CA ALA A 29 10.11 -0.04 9.73
C ALA A 29 9.26 1.21 9.45
N ASP A 30 9.46 2.28 10.22
CA ASP A 30 8.78 3.57 10.02
C ASP A 30 9.02 4.13 8.61
N LYS A 31 10.28 4.13 8.17
CA LYS A 31 10.64 4.57 6.82
C LYS A 31 9.97 3.72 5.74
N GLN A 32 9.91 2.41 5.93
CA GLN A 32 9.30 1.49 4.97
C GLN A 32 7.80 1.73 4.85
N ILE A 33 7.08 1.87 5.98
CA ILE A 33 5.65 2.18 5.96
C ILE A 33 5.40 3.55 5.34
N ALA A 34 6.19 4.56 5.69
CA ALA A 34 6.07 5.89 5.07
C ALA A 34 6.24 5.83 3.55
N GLN A 35 7.19 5.04 3.03
CA GLN A 35 7.38 4.86 1.59
C GLN A 35 6.16 4.23 0.90
N ILE A 36 5.49 3.28 1.55
CA ILE A 36 4.26 2.67 1.02
C ILE A 36 3.13 3.71 1.01
N LEU A 37 2.89 4.38 2.14
CA LEU A 37 1.82 5.37 2.29
C LEU A 37 2.00 6.56 1.33
N ASN A 38 3.24 6.99 1.08
CA ASN A 38 3.54 8.09 0.17
C ASN A 38 3.15 7.82 -1.30
N ARG A 39 2.90 6.57 -1.69
CA ARG A 39 2.42 6.23 -3.04
C ARG A 39 0.92 6.46 -3.19
N PHE A 40 0.14 6.32 -2.13
CA PHE A 40 -1.33 6.35 -2.20
C PHE A 40 -1.92 7.64 -2.77
N PRO A 41 -1.42 8.86 -2.46
CA PRO A 41 -1.94 10.07 -3.07
C PRO A 41 -1.83 10.07 -4.59
N MET A 42 -0.68 9.61 -5.12
CA MET A 42 -0.46 9.52 -6.56
C MET A 42 -1.39 8.48 -7.20
N LEU A 43 -1.56 7.31 -6.57
CA LEU A 43 -2.48 6.28 -7.04
C LEU A 43 -3.94 6.72 -7.01
N ALA A 44 -4.33 7.49 -6.00
CA ALA A 44 -5.65 8.10 -5.92
C ALA A 44 -5.84 9.16 -7.00
N GLN A 45 -4.78 9.90 -7.36
CA GLN A 45 -4.81 10.90 -8.44
C GLN A 45 -4.90 10.26 -9.83
N PHE A 46 -4.18 9.15 -10.05
CA PHE A 46 -4.08 8.45 -11.34
C PHE A 46 -4.50 6.97 -11.21
N PRO A 47 -5.80 6.69 -11.06
CA PRO A 47 -6.30 5.34 -10.76
C PRO A 47 -6.04 4.31 -11.87
N ASP A 48 -5.71 4.75 -13.09
CA ASP A 48 -5.39 3.89 -14.25
C ASP A 48 -3.89 3.68 -14.48
N MET A 49 -3.02 4.20 -13.61
CA MET A 49 -1.58 4.05 -13.77
C MET A 49 -1.10 2.59 -13.57
N GLY A 50 -1.87 1.79 -12.84
CA GLY A 50 -1.53 0.41 -12.53
C GLY A 50 -1.80 -0.55 -13.69
N LYS A 51 -0.98 -1.59 -13.80
CA LYS A 51 -1.20 -2.66 -14.76
C LYS A 51 -2.43 -3.45 -14.33
N LYS A 52 -3.43 -3.56 -15.21
CA LYS A 52 -4.60 -4.42 -15.00
C LYS A 52 -4.16 -5.87 -14.79
N ARG A 53 -4.77 -6.51 -13.79
CA ARG A 53 -4.55 -7.89 -13.39
C ARG A 53 -5.84 -8.69 -13.52
N ASP A 54 -6.50 -8.56 -14.67
CA ASP A 54 -7.71 -9.32 -15.00
C ASP A 54 -7.45 -10.84 -15.02
N ASP A 55 -6.18 -11.26 -15.10
CA ASP A 55 -5.72 -12.64 -14.91
C ASP A 55 -5.94 -13.17 -13.49
N LEU A 56 -6.00 -12.28 -12.49
CA LEU A 56 -6.26 -12.63 -11.10
C LEU A 56 -7.71 -12.33 -10.71
N MET A 57 -8.16 -11.10 -10.99
CA MET A 57 -9.50 -10.63 -10.66
C MET A 57 -9.85 -9.44 -11.54
N LYS A 58 -11.11 -9.36 -11.98
CA LYS A 58 -11.61 -8.21 -12.74
C LYS A 58 -11.37 -6.92 -11.97
N GLU A 59 -10.88 -5.90 -12.68
CA GLU A 59 -10.64 -4.54 -12.18
C GLU A 59 -9.47 -4.40 -11.19
N LEU A 60 -8.79 -5.50 -10.84
CA LEU A 60 -7.57 -5.45 -10.03
C LEU A 60 -6.45 -4.76 -10.82
N LYS A 61 -5.67 -3.91 -10.15
CA LYS A 61 -4.49 -3.25 -10.71
C LYS A 61 -3.30 -3.38 -9.76
N ASN A 62 -2.09 -3.51 -10.32
CA ASN A 62 -0.84 -3.54 -9.58
C ASN A 62 0.05 -2.33 -9.93
N ASN A 63 0.72 -1.74 -8.93
CA ASN A 63 1.61 -0.58 -9.05
C ASN A 63 2.80 -0.65 -8.08
#